data_AF-A0A7U4DXJ0-F1
#
_entry.id   AF-A0A7U4DXJ0-F1
#
_cell.length_a   1.000
_cell.length_b   1.000
_cell.length_c   1.000
_cell.angle_alpha   90.00
_cell.angle_beta   90.00
_cell.angle_gamma   90.00
#
_symmetry.space_group_name_H-M   'P 1'
#
loop_
_entity.id
_entity.type
_entity.pdbx_description
1 polymer ?
#
loop_
_entity_poly.entity_id
_entity_poly.type
_entity_poly.pdbx_seq_one_letter_code
_entity_poly.pdbx_strand_id
1 'polypeptide(L)'
;MENLPQLLDNLLETLNALDTVLTEEHHLLCSGQLPGVALQRVTDVKSQLLATVNYLEQQRLGLERAQRQQAPYSAHSRLADAWQQVQLLSQKLREKNQHNGLLLNQQIDHNAQALAILGKNNKSLYGPDGQSRSGSLLGRKIGV
;
A
#
# COMPACT_ATOMS: atom_id res chain seq x y z
N MET A 1 21.16 -1.05 30.47
CA MET A 1 20.24 0.07 30.78
C MET A 1 19.88 0.70 29.46
N GLU A 2 18.72 0.36 28.89
CA GLU A 2 18.26 0.93 27.63
C GLU A 2 17.92 2.40 27.86
N ASN A 3 18.65 3.30 27.20
CA ASN A 3 18.43 4.73 27.35
C ASN A 3 17.33 5.16 26.36
N LEU A 4 16.27 5.79 26.89
CA LEU A 4 15.21 6.43 26.11
C LEU A 4 15.70 7.24 24.87
N PRO A 5 16.80 8.02 24.91
CA PRO A 5 17.34 8.66 23.72
C PRO A 5 17.77 7.68 22.62
N GLN A 6 18.42 6.57 22.96
CA GLN A 6 18.87 5.57 21.97
C GLN A 6 17.68 4.88 21.29
N LEU A 7 16.58 4.67 22.02
CA LEU A 7 15.35 4.13 21.43
C LEU A 7 14.71 5.11 20.45
N LEU A 8 14.69 6.40 20.77
CA LEU A 8 14.17 7.43 19.85
C LEU A 8 15.04 7.55 18.61
N ASP A 9 16.36 7.48 18.75
CA ASP A 9 17.29 7.50 17.61
C ASP A 9 17.07 6.27 16.69
N ASN A 10 16.94 5.07 17.27
CA ASN A 10 16.62 3.84 16.51
C ASN A 10 15.25 3.93 15.83
N LEU A 11 14.27 4.57 16.48
CA LEU A 11 12.93 4.76 15.92
C LEU A 11 13.00 5.75 14.74
N LEU A 12 13.76 6.84 14.85
CA LEU A 12 14.01 7.75 13.73
C LEU A 12 14.70 7.05 12.55
N GLU A 13 15.71 6.22 12.82
CA GLU A 13 16.41 5.48 11.76
C GLU A 13 15.47 4.51 11.04
N THR A 14 14.68 3.74 11.78
CA THR A 14 13.70 2.80 11.20
C THR A 14 12.59 3.51 10.41
N LEU A 15 12.12 4.67 10.85
CA LEU A 15 11.17 5.49 10.09
C LEU A 15 11.78 6.08 8.81
N ASN A 16 13.05 6.48 8.82
CA ASN A 16 13.74 6.95 7.60
C ASN A 16 13.92 5.82 6.59
N ALA A 17 14.26 4.61 7.06
CA ALA A 17 14.26 3.42 6.23
C ALA A 17 12.86 3.16 5.62
N LEU A 18 11.80 3.33 6.42
CA LEU A 18 10.43 3.19 5.94
C LEU A 18 10.05 4.25 4.88
N ASP A 19 10.55 5.50 4.98
CA ASP A 19 10.32 6.53 3.95
C ASP A 19 10.94 6.14 2.61
N THR A 20 12.14 5.54 2.66
CA THR A 20 12.84 5.07 1.48
C THR A 20 12.06 3.94 0.79
N VAL A 21 11.61 2.96 1.56
CA VAL A 21 10.81 1.82 1.07
C VAL A 21 9.46 2.29 0.51
N LEU A 22 8.77 3.24 1.15
CA LEU A 22 7.51 3.79 0.63
C LEU A 22 7.70 4.60 -0.66
N THR A 23 8.86 5.24 -0.82
CA THR A 23 9.20 5.97 -2.06
C THR A 23 9.48 5.00 -3.20
N GLU A 24 10.17 3.89 -2.92
CA GLU A 24 10.36 2.80 -3.87
C GLU A 24 9.03 2.14 -4.25
N GLU A 25 8.15 1.86 -3.27
CA GLU A 25 6.79 1.36 -3.48
C GLU A 25 6.02 2.28 -4.44
N HIS A 26 6.06 3.59 -4.18
CA HIS A 26 5.41 4.58 -5.03
C HIS A 26 5.92 4.56 -6.47
N HIS A 27 7.25 4.54 -6.65
CA HIS A 27 7.86 4.48 -7.98
C HIS A 27 7.46 3.20 -8.74
N LEU A 28 7.41 2.06 -8.05
CA LEU A 28 6.97 0.78 -8.65
C LEU A 28 5.49 0.81 -9.02
N LEU A 29 4.62 1.41 -8.18
CA LEU A 29 3.20 1.55 -8.47
C LEU A 29 2.94 2.52 -9.64
N CYS A 30 3.76 3.57 -9.77
CA CYS A 30 3.67 4.50 -10.90
C CYS A 30 4.30 3.95 -12.19
N SER A 31 5.13 2.90 -12.11
CA SER A 31 5.70 2.27 -13.29
C SER A 31 4.61 1.52 -14.08
N GLY A 32 4.56 1.73 -15.40
CA GLY A 32 3.47 1.22 -16.24
C GLY A 32 3.37 -0.32 -16.36
N GLN A 33 4.34 -1.05 -15.82
CA GLN A 33 4.30 -2.51 -15.67
C GLN A 33 4.49 -2.80 -14.18
N LEU A 34 3.56 -3.51 -13.53
CA LEU A 34 3.73 -3.88 -12.12
C LEU A 34 4.68 -5.09 -12.01
N PRO A 35 5.94 -4.92 -11.56
CA PRO A 35 6.79 -6.06 -11.21
C PRO A 35 6.29 -6.68 -9.92
N GLY A 36 5.40 -7.69 -10.01
CA GLY A 36 4.80 -8.35 -8.84
C GLY A 36 5.83 -8.84 -7.82
N VAL A 37 6.98 -9.36 -8.27
CA VAL A 37 8.08 -9.81 -7.39
C VAL A 37 8.76 -8.64 -6.68
N ALA A 38 8.95 -7.50 -7.36
CA ALA A 38 9.58 -6.34 -6.71
C ALA A 38 8.62 -5.68 -5.71
N LEU A 39 7.33 -5.57 -6.05
CA LEU A 39 6.31 -5.04 -5.15
C LEU A 39 6.14 -5.94 -3.91
N GLN A 40 6.18 -7.27 -4.08
CA GLN A 40 6.14 -8.21 -2.97
C GLN A 40 7.33 -7.98 -2.03
N ARG A 41 8.57 -7.90 -2.56
CA ARG A 41 9.76 -7.65 -1.74
C ARG A 41 9.65 -6.34 -0.95
N VAL A 42 9.22 -5.25 -1.59
CA VAL A 42 9.01 -3.95 -0.94
C VAL A 42 7.94 -4.04 0.15
N THR A 43 6.86 -4.79 -0.09
CA THR A 43 5.79 -5.03 0.90
C THR A 43 6.28 -5.84 2.09
N ASP A 44 7.13 -6.84 1.86
CA ASP A 44 7.70 -7.67 2.92
C ASP A 44 8.64 -6.83 3.81
N VAL A 45 9.53 -6.03 3.20
CA VAL A 45 10.43 -5.12 3.94
C VAL A 45 9.64 -4.08 4.74
N LYS A 46 8.60 -3.49 4.16
CA LYS A 46 7.68 -2.57 4.86
C LYS A 46 7.04 -3.24 6.07
N SER A 47 6.58 -4.48 5.94
CA SER A 47 5.97 -5.24 7.04
C SER A 47 6.96 -5.52 8.16
N GLN A 48 8.21 -5.87 7.82
CA GLN A 48 9.29 -6.06 8.78
C GLN A 48 9.61 -4.76 9.53
N LEU A 49 9.78 -3.64 8.82
CA LEU A 49 10.05 -2.34 9.43
C LEU A 49 8.91 -1.89 10.35
N LEU A 50 7.65 -2.10 9.97
CA LEU A 50 6.50 -1.80 10.83
C LEU A 50 6.48 -2.65 12.10
N ALA A 51 6.87 -3.93 12.01
CA ALA A 51 7.02 -4.79 13.19
C ALA A 51 8.12 -4.28 14.12
N THR A 52 9.26 -3.84 13.57
CA THR A 52 10.35 -3.22 14.34
C THR A 52 9.91 -1.93 15.01
N VAL A 53 9.21 -1.04 14.29
CA VAL A 53 8.68 0.21 14.86
C VAL A 53 7.72 -0.07 16.01
N ASN A 54 6.81 -1.04 15.86
CA ASN A 54 5.88 -1.43 16.92
C ASN A 54 6.61 -1.99 18.16
N TYR A 55 7.65 -2.80 17.95
CA TYR A 55 8.49 -3.30 19.04
C TYR A 55 9.18 -2.16 19.80
N LEU A 56 9.80 -1.21 19.08
CA LEU A 56 10.46 -0.05 19.68
C LEU A 56 9.47 0.86 20.43
N GLU A 57 8.27 1.08 19.90
CA GLU A 57 7.21 1.83 20.62
C GLU A 57 6.76 1.12 21.90
N GLN A 58 6.61 -0.21 21.88
CA GLN A 58 6.27 -0.96 23.09
C GLN A 58 7.36 -0.85 24.16
N GLN A 59 8.63 -0.92 23.76
CA GLN A 59 9.76 -0.67 24.67
C GLN A 59 9.73 0.75 25.23
N ARG A 60 9.49 1.77 24.38
CA ARG A 60 9.36 3.17 24.78
C ARG A 60 8.26 3.33 25.85
N LEU A 61 7.07 2.79 25.61
CA LEU A 61 5.95 2.82 26.57
C LEU A 61 6.28 2.10 27.88
N GLY A 62 7.04 1.00 27.82
CA GLY A 62 7.52 0.28 29.01
C GLY A 62 8.45 1.15 29.87
N LEU A 63 9.42 1.82 29.24
CA LEU A 63 10.33 2.72 29.94
C LEU A 63 9.65 3.99 30.45
N GLU A 64 8.72 4.56 29.69
CA GLU A 64 7.89 5.69 30.12
C GLU A 64 7.15 5.38 31.42
N ARG A 65 6.52 4.20 31.50
CA ARG A 65 5.84 3.73 32.71
C ARG A 65 6.82 3.52 33.87
N ALA A 66 7.99 2.93 33.60
CA ALA A 66 9.02 2.69 34.61
C ALA A 66 9.61 4.00 35.18
N GLN A 67 9.80 5.01 34.32
CA GLN A 67 10.42 6.29 34.68
C GLN A 67 9.39 7.36 35.07
N ARG A 68 8.08 7.05 34.99
CA ARG A 68 6.96 8.01 35.17
C ARG A 68 7.14 9.27 34.33
N GLN A 69 7.70 9.12 33.15
CA GLN A 69 7.86 10.18 32.17
C GLN A 69 6.91 9.93 31.01
N GLN A 70 6.36 10.99 30.46
CA GLN A 70 5.43 10.91 29.33
C GLN A 70 5.89 11.91 28.26
N ALA A 71 5.86 11.48 27.00
CA ALA A 71 5.95 12.40 25.87
C ALA A 71 4.95 13.56 26.04
N PRO A 72 5.35 14.83 25.83
CA PRO A 72 6.45 15.29 24.97
C PRO A 72 7.82 15.47 25.66
N TYR A 73 8.08 14.84 26.81
CA TYR A 73 9.37 14.92 27.51
C TYR A 73 9.82 16.36 27.78
N SER A 74 8.90 17.22 28.24
CA SER A 74 9.12 18.65 28.48
C SER A 74 10.29 18.98 29.42
N ALA A 75 10.73 18.02 30.24
CA ALA A 75 11.91 18.15 31.09
C ALA A 75 13.25 18.04 30.35
N HIS A 76 13.26 17.50 29.12
CA HIS A 76 14.47 17.23 28.35
C HIS A 76 14.31 17.71 26.89
N SER A 77 14.82 18.92 26.59
CA SER A 77 14.71 19.53 25.25
C SER A 77 15.14 18.59 24.12
N ARG A 78 16.27 17.90 24.26
CA ARG A 78 16.77 16.97 23.23
C ARG A 78 15.82 15.81 22.94
N LEU A 79 15.14 15.28 23.97
CA LEU A 79 14.16 14.20 23.80
C LEU A 79 12.86 14.70 23.19
N ALA A 80 12.45 15.92 23.57
CA ALA A 80 11.29 16.58 22.99
C ALA A 80 11.50 16.84 21.49
N ASP A 81 12.67 17.32 21.08
CA ASP A 81 13.03 17.57 19.69
C ASP A 81 13.02 16.27 18.87
N ALA A 82 13.66 15.21 19.39
CA ALA A 82 13.67 13.90 18.72
C ALA A 82 12.25 13.32 18.59
N TRP A 83 11.43 13.42 19.64
CA TRP A 83 10.04 12.97 19.61
C TRP A 83 9.21 13.76 18.58
N GLN A 84 9.40 15.07 18.49
CA GLN A 84 8.72 15.90 17.48
C GLN A 84 9.09 15.46 16.06
N GLN A 85 10.37 15.15 15.81
CA GLN A 85 10.80 14.61 14.52
C GLN A 85 10.15 13.25 14.21
N VAL A 86 10.09 12.35 15.19
CA VAL A 86 9.39 11.06 15.06
C VAL A 86 7.93 11.28 14.66
N GLN A 87 7.22 12.20 15.31
CA GLN A 87 5.82 12.48 15.02
C GLN A 87 5.63 13.06 13.61
N LEU A 88 6.46 14.04 13.22
CA LEU A 88 6.43 14.63 11.89
C LEU A 88 6.68 13.60 10.80
N LEU A 89 7.72 12.76 10.97
CA LEU A 89 8.06 11.73 10.00
C LEU A 89 6.96 10.67 9.92
N SER A 90 6.42 10.23 11.06
CA SER A 90 5.30 9.27 11.08
C SER A 90 4.06 9.80 10.37
N GLN A 91 3.74 11.09 10.54
CA GLN A 91 2.62 11.72 9.84
C GLN A 91 2.84 11.75 8.33
N LYS A 92 4.04 12.16 7.88
CA LYS A 92 4.42 12.13 6.46
C LYS A 92 4.32 10.72 5.86
N LEU A 93 4.81 9.71 6.59
CA LEU A 93 4.76 8.31 6.15
C LEU A 93 3.32 7.81 6.02
N ARG A 94 2.44 8.19 6.96
CA ARG A 94 1.01 7.86 6.90
C ARG A 94 0.35 8.47 5.67
N GLU A 95 0.62 9.73 5.36
CA GLU A 95 0.09 10.41 4.17
C GLU A 95 0.56 9.72 2.87
N LYS A 96 1.85 9.40 2.78
CA LYS A 96 2.41 8.64 1.64
C LYS A 96 1.78 7.26 1.49
N ASN A 97 1.59 6.54 2.59
CA ASN A 97 0.95 5.24 2.60
C ASN A 97 -0.52 5.32 2.11
N GLN A 98 -1.26 6.32 2.59
CA GLN A 98 -2.64 6.57 2.12
C GLN A 98 -2.67 6.86 0.62
N HIS A 99 -1.75 7.67 0.12
CA HIS A 99 -1.64 7.98 -1.30
C HIS A 99 -1.34 6.72 -2.14
N ASN A 100 -0.37 5.89 -1.71
CA ASN A 100 -0.08 4.61 -2.37
C ASN A 100 -1.30 3.68 -2.38
N GLY A 101 -2.07 3.64 -1.29
CA GLY A 101 -3.32 2.88 -1.22
C GLY A 101 -4.39 3.36 -2.21
N LEU A 102 -4.51 4.68 -2.42
CA LEU A 102 -5.42 5.24 -3.42
C LEU A 102 -5.01 4.85 -4.85
N LEU A 103 -3.73 4.92 -5.18
CA LEU A 103 -3.21 4.51 -6.49
C LEU A 103 -3.46 3.03 -6.77
N LEU A 104 -3.22 2.18 -5.77
CA LEU A 104 -3.44 0.74 -5.89
C LEU A 104 -4.91 0.40 -6.10
N ASN A 105 -5.82 1.06 -5.37
CA ASN A 105 -7.27 0.90 -5.58
C ASN A 105 -7.69 1.32 -7.00
N GLN A 106 -7.18 2.45 -7.50
CA GLN A 106 -7.48 2.89 -8.87
C GLN A 106 -7.01 1.88 -9.92
N GLN A 107 -5.85 1.25 -9.73
CA GLN A 107 -5.35 0.21 -10.62
C GLN A 107 -6.21 -1.06 -10.58
N ILE A 108 -6.64 -1.48 -9.39
CA ILE A 108 -7.55 -2.62 -9.24
C ILE A 108 -8.89 -2.34 -9.94
N ASP A 109 -9.46 -1.17 -9.74
CA ASP A 109 -10.72 -0.77 -10.36
C ASP A 109 -10.60 -0.74 -11.90
N HIS A 110 -9.50 -0.20 -12.43
CA HIS A 110 -9.23 -0.17 -13.86
C HIS A 110 -9.09 -1.59 -14.43
N ASN A 111 -8.36 -2.46 -13.72
CA ASN A 111 -8.19 -3.85 -14.13
C ASN A 111 -9.53 -4.62 -14.15
N ALA A 112 -10.36 -4.45 -13.10
CA ALA A 112 -11.68 -5.06 -13.02
C ALA A 112 -12.60 -4.59 -14.16
N GLN A 113 -12.55 -3.31 -14.52
CA GLN A 113 -13.31 -2.77 -15.66
C GLN A 113 -12.81 -3.34 -16.99
N ALA A 114 -11.50 -3.41 -17.21
CA ALA A 114 -10.91 -4.00 -18.41
C ALA A 114 -11.30 -5.49 -18.55
N LEU A 115 -11.20 -6.27 -17.46
CA LEU A 115 -11.65 -7.66 -17.43
C LEU A 115 -13.16 -7.78 -17.70
N ALA A 116 -13.99 -6.86 -17.19
CA ALA A 116 -15.42 -6.87 -17.45
C ALA A 116 -15.74 -6.60 -18.94
N ILE A 117 -14.98 -5.73 -19.61
CA ILE A 117 -15.12 -5.48 -21.06
C ILE A 117 -14.66 -6.72 -21.84
N LEU A 118 -13.48 -7.27 -21.54
CA LEU A 118 -12.94 -8.46 -22.21
C LEU A 118 -13.85 -9.67 -22.00
N GLY A 119 -14.38 -9.88 -20.79
CA GLY A 119 -15.30 -10.95 -20.46
C GLY A 119 -16.65 -10.84 -21.19
N LYS A 120 -17.15 -9.63 -21.44
CA LYS A 120 -18.39 -9.41 -22.22
C LYS A 120 -18.22 -9.74 -23.71
N ASN A 121 -17.00 -9.62 -24.24
CA ASN A 121 -16.69 -9.88 -25.65
C ASN A 121 -16.50 -11.37 -25.98
N ASN A 122 -16.43 -12.24 -24.97
CA ASN A 122 -16.39 -13.71 -25.14
C ASN A 122 -17.77 -14.35 -25.37
N LYS A 123 -18.80 -13.56 -25.73
CA LYS A 123 -20.01 -14.13 -26.32
C LYS A 123 -19.63 -14.68 -27.69
N SER A 124 -19.38 -15.98 -27.73
CA SER A 124 -19.15 -16.74 -28.95
C SER A 124 -20.24 -16.38 -29.96
N LEU A 125 -19.87 -15.59 -30.97
CA LEU A 125 -20.76 -15.22 -32.09
C LEU A 125 -21.16 -16.45 -32.92
N TYR A 126 -20.52 -17.59 -32.63
CA TYR A 126 -20.71 -18.87 -33.26
C TYR A 126 -20.91 -19.94 -32.18
N GLY A 127 -21.93 -20.79 -32.31
CA GLY A 127 -22.01 -22.01 -31.49
C GLY A 127 -20.83 -22.95 -31.78
N PRO A 128 -20.66 -24.05 -31.01
CA PRO A 128 -19.65 -25.08 -31.31
C PRO A 128 -19.75 -25.66 -32.74
N ASP A 129 -20.90 -25.52 -33.41
CA ASP A 129 -21.11 -25.88 -34.82
C ASP A 129 -20.80 -24.76 -35.83
N GLY A 130 -20.22 -23.63 -35.41
CA GLY A 130 -19.81 -22.56 -36.32
C GLY A 130 -20.96 -21.75 -36.94
N GLN A 131 -22.20 -21.84 -36.43
CA GLN A 131 -23.34 -21.10 -36.98
C GLN A 131 -23.58 -19.79 -36.25
N SER A 132 -23.56 -18.67 -36.99
CA SER A 132 -24.02 -17.37 -36.50
C SER A 132 -25.53 -17.38 -36.43
N ARG A 133 -26.11 -17.20 -35.25
CA ARG A 133 -27.54 -16.87 -35.11
C ARG A 133 -27.79 -15.41 -35.54
N SER A 134 -27.53 -15.10 -36.81
CA SER A 134 -28.19 -13.97 -37.47
C SER A 134 -29.64 -14.37 -37.66
N GLY A 135 -30.56 -13.49 -37.28
CA GLY A 135 -31.99 -13.77 -37.22
C GLY A 135 -32.53 -14.42 -38.49
N SER A 136 -33.23 -15.54 -38.29
CA SER A 136 -34.19 -16.06 -39.26
C SER A 136 -35.33 -15.04 -39.43
N LEU A 137 -35.09 -14.00 -40.23
CA LEU A 137 -36.07 -12.96 -40.57
C LEU A 137 -36.22 -12.76 -42.08
N LEU A 138 -35.60 -13.59 -42.94
CA LEU A 138 -35.81 -13.51 -44.39
C LEU A 138 -36.04 -14.89 -44.99
N GLY A 139 -37.31 -15.29 -45.00
CA GLY A 139 -37.78 -16.50 -45.68
C GLY A 139 -39.29 -16.49 -45.93
N ARG A 140 -39.88 -15.32 -46.16
CA ARG A 140 -41.27 -15.22 -46.66
C ARG A 140 -41.26 -15.71 -48.12
N LYS A 141 -41.51 -17.01 -48.32
CA LYS A 141 -41.69 -17.57 -49.66
C LYS A 141 -43.08 -17.16 -50.17
N ILE A 142 -43.10 -16.17 -51.06
CA ILE A 142 -44.20 -15.88 -51.97
C ILE A 142 -44.19 -16.97 -53.06
N GLY A 143 -45.34 -17.55 -53.39
CA GLY A 143 -45.53 -18.23 -54.67
C GLY A 143 -46.44 -19.47 -54.66
N VAL A 144 -47.68 -19.21 -55.11
CA VAL A 144 -48.72 -20.07 -55.74
C VAL A 144 -49.19 -21.31 -54.98
#